data_AF-A0AA88V763-F1
#
_entry.id   AF-A0AA88V763-F1
#
_cell.length_a   1.000
_cell.length_b   1.000
_cell.length_c   1.000
_cell.angle_alpha   90.00
_cell.angle_beta   90.00
_cell.angle_gamma   90.00
#
_symmetry.space_group_name_H-M   'P 1'
#
loop_
_entity.id
_entity.type
_entity.pdbx_description
1 polymer ?
#
loop_
_entity_poly.entity_id
_entity_poly.type
_entity_poly.pdbx_seq_one_letter_code
_entity_poly.pdbx_strand_id
1 'polypeptide(L)'
;MSMHRVFLLTPLFINPEVGGVASSDNFIGVKSVKVNEKIIPINAKFLSINNTDGYGGTKISTVNPYTVLETSIYNAVVEAFVNELNATRVASMAPFGACFSSKGIVSTRGGPVMPPIDLVLQNEN
;
A
#
# COMPACT_ATOMS: atom_id res chain seq x y z
N MET A 1 11.40 18.22 -3.02
CA MET A 1 11.45 16.74 -2.93
C MET A 1 11.94 16.39 -1.54
N SER A 2 11.01 16.20 -0.59
CA SER A 2 11.36 15.57 0.69
C SER A 2 11.30 14.07 0.45
N MET A 3 12.44 13.48 0.04
CA MET A 3 12.57 12.03 0.04
C MET A 3 12.60 11.64 1.51
N HIS A 4 11.52 11.05 2.01
CA HIS A 4 11.45 10.57 3.39
C HIS A 4 12.63 9.60 3.58
N ARG A 5 13.55 9.93 4.50
CA ARG A 5 14.81 9.20 4.78
C ARG A 5 14.60 7.70 5.05
N VAL A 6 13.36 7.32 5.33
CA VAL A 6 12.90 6.00 5.72
C VAL A 6 13.23 4.95 4.66
N PHE A 7 12.98 5.22 3.36
CA PHE A 7 13.19 4.22 2.31
C PHE A 7 14.66 3.87 2.05
N LEU A 8 15.59 4.82 2.25
CA LEU A 8 17.03 4.58 2.08
C LEU A 8 17.62 3.63 3.14
N LEU A 9 16.95 3.52 4.29
CA LEU A 9 17.38 2.70 5.43
C LEU A 9 16.43 1.54 5.71
N THR A 10 15.42 1.32 4.87
CA THR A 10 14.48 0.21 5.05
C THR A 10 15.17 -1.08 4.67
N PRO A 11 15.37 -2.04 5.59
CA PRO A 11 15.95 -3.31 5.22
C PRO A 11 15.00 -4.05 4.27
N LEU A 12 15.55 -4.50 3.15
CA LEU A 12 14.92 -5.45 2.26
C LEU A 12 15.18 -6.86 2.77
N PHE A 13 14.19 -7.73 2.65
CA PHE A 13 14.34 -9.14 2.97
C PHE A 13 13.76 -10.01 1.87
N ILE A 14 14.28 -11.23 1.79
CA ILE A 14 13.86 -12.25 0.84
C ILE A 14 12.93 -13.21 1.57
N ASN A 15 11.86 -13.65 0.89
CA ASN A 15 10.95 -14.65 1.47
C ASN A 15 11.70 -15.98 1.73
N PRO A 16 11.58 -16.60 2.91
CA PRO A 16 12.11 -17.94 3.16
C PRO A 16 11.66 -18.95 2.09
N GLU A 17 12.53 -19.91 1.78
CA GLU A 17 12.30 -20.91 0.73
C GLU A 17 11.06 -21.75 1.03
N VAL A 18 10.06 -21.70 0.15
CA VAL A 18 8.92 -22.63 0.19
C VAL A 18 9.22 -23.77 -0.77
N GLY A 19 9.53 -24.96 -0.22
CA GLY A 19 9.80 -26.16 -1.03
C GLY A 19 11.17 -26.18 -1.73
N GLY A 20 12.19 -25.48 -1.19
CA GLY A 20 13.56 -25.52 -1.69
C GLY A 20 13.86 -24.61 -2.88
N VAL A 21 12.94 -23.71 -3.22
CA VAL A 21 13.17 -22.67 -4.23
C VAL A 21 13.18 -21.31 -3.53
N ALA A 22 14.34 -20.65 -3.52
CA ALA A 22 14.46 -19.28 -3.06
C ALA A 22 13.63 -18.35 -3.94
N SER A 23 12.75 -17.56 -3.32
CA SER A 23 12.09 -16.47 -4.02
C SER A 23 13.12 -15.37 -4.29
N SER A 24 13.15 -14.80 -5.50
CA SER A 24 13.96 -13.61 -5.81
C SER A 24 13.22 -12.30 -5.51
N ASP A 25 12.04 -12.39 -4.89
CA ASP A 25 11.20 -11.24 -4.63
C ASP A 25 11.73 -10.41 -3.45
N ASN A 26 11.71 -9.09 -3.61
CA ASN A 26 12.13 -8.15 -2.58
C ASN A 26 10.93 -7.74 -1.71
N PHE A 27 11.05 -7.92 -0.40
CA PHE A 27 10.02 -7.56 0.57
C PHE A 27 10.45 -6.42 1.49
N ILE A 28 9.46 -5.64 1.94
CA ILE A 28 9.58 -4.60 2.97
C ILE A 28 8.65 -4.89 4.14
N GLY A 29 9.05 -4.45 5.34
CA GLY A 29 8.38 -4.79 6.60
C GLY A 29 7.31 -3.77 6.97
N VAL A 30 6.20 -3.73 6.24
CA VAL A 30 5.07 -2.86 6.59
C VAL A 30 4.43 -3.33 7.90
N LYS A 31 4.17 -2.40 8.82
CA LYS A 31 3.55 -2.65 10.12
C LYS A 31 2.12 -2.12 10.20
N SER A 32 1.85 -0.99 9.53
CA SER A 32 0.51 -0.44 9.41
C SER A 32 0.41 0.42 8.15
N VAL A 33 -0.82 0.75 7.78
CA VAL A 33 -1.12 1.70 6.71
C VAL A 33 -1.87 2.87 7.32
N LYS A 34 -1.52 4.08 6.90
CA LYS A 34 -2.26 5.29 7.26
C LYS A 34 -2.89 5.90 6.01
N VAL A 35 -4.08 6.46 6.17
CA VAL A 35 -4.71 7.32 5.17
C VAL A 35 -4.99 8.66 5.83
N ASN A 36 -4.42 9.73 5.27
CA ASN A 36 -4.47 11.07 5.87
C ASN A 36 -4.06 11.06 7.35
N GLU A 37 -2.88 10.48 7.63
CA GLU A 37 -2.30 10.33 8.98
C GLU A 37 -3.06 9.40 9.96
N LYS A 38 -4.22 8.87 9.57
CA LYS A 38 -5.05 7.97 10.40
C LYS A 38 -4.73 6.51 10.09
N ILE A 39 -4.37 5.74 11.12
CA ILE A 39 -4.15 4.28 10.98
C ILE A 39 -5.46 3.60 10.59
N ILE A 40 -5.44 2.81 9.52
CA ILE A 40 -6.61 2.03 9.11
C ILE A 40 -6.65 0.68 9.85
N PRO A 41 -7.83 0.20 10.26
CA PRO A 41 -7.96 -1.09 10.92
C PRO A 41 -7.83 -2.22 9.89
N ILE A 42 -6.66 -2.88 9.85
CA ILE A 42 -6.39 -4.06 9.02
C ILE A 42 -5.82 -5.19 9.85
N ASN A 43 -6.01 -6.42 9.41
CA ASN A 43 -5.43 -7.58 10.07
C ASN A 43 -3.91 -7.62 9.81
N ALA A 44 -3.12 -7.27 10.83
CA ALA A 44 -1.66 -7.21 10.76
C ALA A 44 -0.99 -8.54 10.35
N LYS A 45 -1.69 -9.68 10.48
CA LYS A 45 -1.18 -10.98 10.01
C LYS A 45 -0.89 -10.98 8.50
N PHE A 46 -1.67 -10.26 7.69
CA PHE A 46 -1.44 -10.18 6.25
C PHE A 46 -0.18 -9.37 5.89
N LEU A 47 0.27 -8.48 6.79
CA LEU A 47 1.44 -7.63 6.56
C LEU A 47 2.76 -8.33 6.86
N SER A 48 2.71 -9.49 7.50
CA SER A 48 3.88 -10.31 7.80
C SER A 48 3.89 -11.54 6.90
N ILE A 49 5.08 -11.99 6.53
CA ILE A 49 5.26 -13.28 5.85
C ILE A 49 5.04 -14.38 6.89
N ASN A 50 4.18 -15.33 6.57
CA ASN A 50 4.01 -16.54 7.35
C ASN A 50 5.20 -17.49 7.09
N ASN A 51 5.97 -17.79 8.13
CA ASN A 51 7.17 -18.64 8.04
C ASN A 51 6.88 -20.11 7.69
N THR A 52 5.61 -20.54 7.72
CA THR A 52 5.23 -21.93 7.44
C THR A 52 4.96 -22.15 5.95
N ASP A 53 4.27 -21.21 5.31
CA ASP A 53 3.76 -21.36 3.95
C ASP A 53 4.19 -20.22 3.00
N GLY A 54 4.90 -19.20 3.51
CA GLY A 54 5.45 -18.09 2.75
C GLY A 54 4.42 -17.05 2.30
N TYR A 55 3.15 -17.13 2.76
CA TYR A 55 2.10 -16.20 2.36
C TYR A 55 2.09 -14.91 3.20
N GLY A 56 1.68 -13.80 2.59
CA GLY A 56 1.58 -12.48 3.22
C GLY A 56 2.79 -11.58 2.92
N GLY A 57 2.95 -10.54 3.71
CA GLY A 57 4.02 -9.56 3.54
C GLY A 57 3.75 -8.54 2.44
N THR A 58 4.73 -7.64 2.22
CA THR A 58 4.65 -6.59 1.21
C THR A 58 5.81 -6.72 0.23
N LYS A 59 5.50 -7.10 -1.00
CA LYS A 59 6.47 -7.25 -2.09
C LYS A 59 6.59 -5.98 -2.93
N ILE A 60 7.81 -5.66 -3.35
CA ILE A 60 8.08 -4.69 -4.41
C ILE A 60 8.07 -5.42 -5.76
N SER A 61 7.18 -5.01 -6.67
CA SER A 61 7.02 -5.59 -8.01
C SER A 61 7.18 -4.51 -9.08
N THR A 62 7.95 -4.81 -10.12
CA THR A 62 8.01 -4.02 -11.35
C THR A 62 7.15 -4.60 -12.47
N VAL A 63 6.59 -5.79 -12.27
CA VAL A 63 5.71 -6.48 -13.23
C VAL A 63 4.28 -5.96 -13.13
N ASN A 64 3.84 -5.62 -11.91
CA ASN A 64 2.50 -5.08 -11.66
C ASN A 64 2.54 -3.54 -11.75
N PRO A 65 1.81 -2.90 -12.68
CA PRO A 65 1.84 -1.44 -12.84
C PRO A 65 1.08 -0.69 -11.74
N TYR A 66 0.34 -1.41 -10.89
CA TYR A 66 -0.44 -0.88 -9.77
C TYR A 66 -0.23 -1.74 -8.53
N THR A 67 -0.46 -1.16 -7.35
CA THR A 67 -0.47 -1.90 -6.10
C THR A 67 -1.62 -2.90 -6.08
N VAL A 68 -1.29 -4.16 -5.80
CA VAL A 68 -2.27 -5.22 -5.56
C VAL A 68 -2.36 -5.45 -4.05
N LEU A 69 -3.59 -5.47 -3.53
CA LEU A 69 -3.87 -5.65 -2.11
C LEU A 69 -4.76 -6.88 -1.93
N GLU A 70 -4.56 -7.59 -0.82
CA GLU A 70 -5.53 -8.58 -0.35
C GLU A 70 -6.89 -7.89 -0.14
N THR A 71 -7.99 -8.59 -0.42
CA THR A 71 -9.33 -8.00 -0.52
C THR A 71 -9.77 -7.24 0.73
N SER A 72 -9.49 -7.75 1.93
CA SER A 72 -9.83 -7.05 3.17
C SER A 72 -9.02 -5.77 3.35
N ILE A 73 -7.72 -5.79 3.00
CA ILE A 73 -6.86 -4.59 3.01
C ILE A 73 -7.34 -3.57 1.98
N TYR A 74 -7.65 -4.03 0.75
CA TYR A 74 -8.15 -3.18 -0.32
C TYR A 74 -9.41 -2.42 0.10
N ASN A 75 -10.39 -3.14 0.68
CA ASN A 75 -11.64 -2.54 1.12
C ASN A 75 -11.41 -1.49 2.21
N ALA A 76 -10.58 -1.80 3.22
CA ALA A 76 -10.26 -0.86 4.30
C ALA A 76 -9.53 0.40 3.79
N VAL A 77 -8.58 0.26 2.86
CA VAL A 77 -7.86 1.39 2.24
C VAL A 77 -8.83 2.24 1.43
N VAL A 78 -9.67 1.63 0.59
CA VAL A 78 -10.63 2.37 -0.25
C VAL A 78 -11.66 3.10 0.59
N GLU A 79 -12.19 2.47 1.64
CA GLU A 79 -13.16 3.09 2.54
C GLU A 79 -12.55 4.31 3.24
N ALA A 80 -11.37 4.16 3.84
CA ALA A 80 -10.67 5.27 4.48
C ALA A 80 -10.33 6.39 3.49
N PHE A 81 -9.87 6.05 2.29
CA PHE A 81 -9.53 7.04 1.26
C PHE A 81 -10.75 7.82 0.77
N VAL A 82 -11.88 7.14 0.55
CA VAL A 82 -13.14 7.79 0.17
C VAL A 82 -13.63 8.73 1.26
N ASN A 83 -13.48 8.35 2.53
CA ASN A 83 -13.90 9.19 3.66
C ASN A 83 -13.07 10.47 3.82
N GLU A 84 -11.78 10.44 3.46
CA GLU A 84 -10.91 11.61 3.52
C GLU A 84 -10.92 12.44 2.23
N LEU A 85 -11.32 11.87 1.10
CA LEU A 85 -11.33 12.56 -0.19
C LEU A 85 -12.66 13.30 -0.42
N ASN A 86 -12.59 14.62 -0.50
CA ASN A 86 -13.72 15.45 -0.91
C ASN A 86 -13.85 15.51 -2.45
N ALA A 87 -14.18 14.38 -3.07
CA ALA A 87 -14.41 14.28 -4.51
C ALA A 87 -15.60 13.38 -4.85
N THR A 88 -16.28 13.67 -5.96
CA THR A 88 -17.41 12.87 -6.42
C THR A 88 -16.93 11.52 -6.95
N ARG A 89 -17.37 10.42 -6.33
CA ARG A 89 -17.17 9.07 -6.85
C ARG A 89 -17.94 8.90 -8.17
N VAL A 90 -17.30 8.29 -9.16
CA VAL A 90 -17.90 7.99 -10.47
C VAL A 90 -17.89 6.48 -10.73
N ALA A 91 -18.48 6.08 -11.85
CA ALA A 91 -18.44 4.68 -12.29
C ALA A 91 -17.00 4.15 -12.29
N SER A 92 -16.83 2.95 -11.76
CA SER A 92 -15.54 2.27 -11.71
C SER A 92 -15.11 1.84 -13.13
N MET A 93 -13.83 1.98 -13.42
CA MET A 93 -13.25 1.58 -14.71
C MET A 93 -12.21 0.51 -14.45
N ALA A 94 -12.37 -0.65 -15.08
CA ALA A 94 -11.45 -1.77 -14.92
C ALA A 94 -10.00 -1.34 -15.24
N PRO A 95 -9.00 -1.77 -14.44
CA PRO A 95 -9.10 -2.74 -13.34
C PRO A 95 -9.46 -2.13 -11.96
N PHE A 96 -9.83 -0.86 -11.87
CA PHE A 96 -10.02 -0.15 -10.59
C PHE A 96 -11.47 -0.20 -10.08
N GLY A 97 -11.64 -0.41 -8.76
CA GLY A 97 -12.95 -0.39 -8.10
C GLY A 97 -13.32 0.93 -7.40
N ALA A 98 -12.45 1.94 -7.46
CA ALA A 98 -12.70 3.27 -6.93
C ALA A 98 -12.18 4.32 -7.92
N CYS A 99 -13.11 5.10 -8.50
CA CYS A 99 -12.81 6.17 -9.45
C CYS A 99 -13.51 7.45 -9.02
N PHE A 100 -12.88 8.60 -9.27
CA PHE A 100 -13.38 9.91 -8.85
C PHE A 100 -13.35 10.90 -10.02
N SER A 101 -14.32 11.82 -10.01
CA SER A 101 -14.34 12.95 -10.94
C SER A 101 -13.13 13.85 -10.67
N SER A 102 -12.42 14.25 -11.73
CA SER A 102 -11.33 15.23 -11.62
C SER A 102 -11.83 16.67 -11.44
N LYS A 103 -13.13 16.93 -11.64
CA LYS A 103 -13.70 18.28 -11.48
C LYS A 103 -13.56 18.74 -10.04
N GLY A 104 -12.95 19.91 -9.84
CA GLY A 104 -12.75 20.51 -8.52
C GLY A 104 -11.56 19.96 -7.74
N ILE A 105 -10.84 18.96 -8.26
CA ILE A 105 -9.60 18.50 -7.64
C ILE A 105 -8.47 19.47 -8.01
N VAL A 106 -7.89 20.12 -7.01
CA VAL A 106 -6.73 21.00 -7.17
C VAL A 106 -5.53 20.16 -7.62
N SER A 107 -4.82 20.63 -8.63
CA SER A 107 -3.58 20.01 -9.09
C SER A 107 -2.38 20.85 -8.69
N THR A 108 -1.34 20.19 -8.20
CA THR A 108 -0.05 20.80 -7.85
C THR A 108 1.05 20.26 -8.77
N ARG A 109 2.28 20.73 -8.60
CA ARG A 109 3.45 20.16 -9.30
C ARG A 109 3.65 18.66 -9.01
N GLY A 110 3.17 18.17 -7.85
CA GLY A 110 3.25 16.76 -7.46
C GLY A 110 2.08 15.90 -7.95
N GLY A 111 1.12 16.48 -8.67
CA GLY A 111 -0.11 15.81 -9.09
C GLY A 111 -1.35 16.34 -8.37
N PRO A 112 -2.51 15.67 -8.56
CA PRO A 112 -3.75 15.99 -7.89
C PRO A 112 -3.60 15.93 -6.36
N VAL A 113 -4.18 16.89 -5.64
CA VAL A 113 -4.24 16.84 -4.18
C VAL A 113 -5.16 15.70 -3.77
N MET A 114 -4.58 14.68 -3.16
CA MET A 114 -5.25 13.46 -2.69
C MET A 114 -4.83 13.18 -1.24
N PRO A 115 -5.66 12.48 -0.44
CA PRO A 115 -5.26 11.99 0.87
C PRO A 115 -3.95 11.20 0.79
N PRO A 116 -2.92 11.51 1.60
CA PRO A 116 -1.69 10.74 1.59
C PRO A 116 -1.95 9.33 2.10
N ILE A 117 -1.23 8.36 1.55
CA ILE A 117 -1.22 6.97 2.00
C ILE A 117 0.19 6.65 2.45
N ASP A 118 0.36 6.38 3.73
CA ASP A 118 1.66 6.07 4.32
C ASP A 118 1.75 4.59 4.67
N LEU A 119 2.83 3.95 4.21
CA LEU A 119 3.22 2.61 4.66
C LEU A 119 4.16 2.78 5.85
N VAL A 120 3.69 2.50 7.06
CA VAL A 120 4.53 2.56 8.26
C VAL A 120 5.44 1.35 8.25
N LEU A 121 6.75 1.59 8.17
CA LEU A 121 7.76 0.54 8.03
C LEU A 121 8.30 0.10 9.39
N GLN A 122 8.99 -1.04 9.41
CA GLN A 122 9.55 -1.67 10.60
C GLN A 122 10.52 -0.79 11.41
N ASN A 123 11.06 0.27 10.80
CA ASN A 123 11.99 1.20 11.42
C ASN A 123 11.30 2.44 12.02
N GLU A 124 9.99 2.59 11.78
CA GLU A 124 9.19 3.67 12.34
C GLU A 124 8.43 3.14 13.55
N ASN A 125 8.67 3.76 14.71
CA ASN A 125 8.12 3.38 16.01
C ASN A 125 6.93 4.25 16.40
#